data_AF-A0A7J4TUG2-F1
#
_entry.id   AF-A0A7J4TUG2-F1
#
_cell.length_a   1.000
_cell.length_b   1.000
_cell.length_c   1.000
_cell.angle_alpha   90.00
_cell.angle_beta   90.00
_cell.angle_gamma   90.00
#
_symmetry.space_group_name_H-M   'P 1'
#
loop_
_entity.id
_entity.type
_entity.pdbx_description
1 polymer ?
#
loop_
_entity_poly.entity_id
_entity_poly.type
_entity_poly.pdbx_seq_one_letter_code
_entity_poly.pdbx_strand_id
1 'polypeptide(L)'
;MTDHGSTYYANHPNAIQENTEFRKTLDLPGIKHCLARINRPQTNGKIERFFLTYKTEFLTGSFSCLKDYIKHYNEERPHMSLALQNPASSVERTSVALTSYVMLTSFGITDNEKNTHKNNI
;
A
#
# COMPACT_ATOMS: atom_id res chain seq x y z
N MET A 1 -8.47 -0.29 0.43
CA MET A 1 -9.26 0.60 -0.44
C MET A 1 -9.60 -0.19 -1.70
N THR A 2 -10.85 -0.18 -2.16
CA THR A 2 -11.29 -0.97 -3.34
C THR A 2 -12.09 -0.11 -4.32
N ASP A 3 -12.32 -0.62 -5.52
CA ASP A 3 -13.34 -0.08 -6.43
C ASP A 3 -14.76 -0.49 -6.01
N HIS A 4 -15.72 -0.14 -6.89
CA HIS A 4 -17.11 -0.54 -6.85
C HIS A 4 -17.33 -1.87 -7.61
N GLY A 5 -16.34 -2.76 -7.65
CA GLY A 5 -16.53 -4.12 -8.18
C GLY A 5 -17.56 -4.87 -7.34
N SER A 6 -18.38 -5.70 -7.98
CA SER A 6 -19.48 -6.44 -7.32
C SER A 6 -19.02 -7.37 -6.20
N THR A 7 -17.74 -7.75 -6.20
CA THR A 7 -17.11 -8.53 -5.12
C THR A 7 -16.94 -7.72 -3.83
N TYR A 8 -16.68 -6.41 -3.94
CA TYR A 8 -16.32 -5.54 -2.82
C TYR A 8 -17.41 -4.52 -2.46
N TYR A 9 -18.37 -4.32 -3.37
CA TYR A 9 -19.44 -3.35 -3.23
C TYR A 9 -20.74 -3.93 -3.79
N ALA A 10 -21.87 -3.65 -3.14
CA ALA A 10 -23.16 -4.10 -3.64
C ALA A 10 -23.65 -3.15 -4.74
N ASN A 11 -23.61 -3.61 -5.99
CA ASN A 11 -23.87 -2.75 -7.16
C ASN A 11 -25.36 -2.68 -7.55
N HIS A 12 -26.24 -3.37 -6.82
CA HIS A 12 -27.66 -3.43 -7.13
C HIS A 12 -28.42 -2.28 -6.46
N PRO A 13 -29.38 -1.63 -7.12
CA PRO A 13 -30.10 -0.46 -6.59
C PRO A 13 -30.80 -0.72 -5.25
N ASN A 14 -31.25 -1.95 -5.00
CA ASN A 14 -31.90 -2.36 -3.75
C ASN A 14 -30.97 -3.04 -2.74
N ALA A 15 -29.65 -3.08 -3.00
CA ALA A 15 -28.74 -3.78 -2.10
C ALA A 15 -28.32 -2.93 -0.91
N ILE A 16 -28.31 -3.55 0.27
CA ILE A 16 -27.86 -2.95 1.51
C ILE A 16 -26.38 -3.32 1.69
N GLN A 17 -25.49 -2.33 1.66
CA GLN A 17 -24.04 -2.53 1.73
C GLN A 17 -23.60 -3.27 3.00
N GLU A 18 -24.25 -2.95 4.12
CA GLU A 18 -23.94 -3.51 5.45
C GLU A 18 -24.18 -5.02 5.52
N ASN A 19 -25.06 -5.57 4.67
CA ASN A 19 -25.35 -7.00 4.67
C ASN A 19 -24.42 -7.82 3.77
N THR A 20 -23.42 -7.21 3.15
CA THR A 20 -22.45 -7.95 2.33
C THR A 20 -21.46 -8.70 3.21
N GLU A 21 -21.12 -9.93 2.83
CA GLU A 21 -20.12 -10.75 3.53
C GLU A 21 -18.75 -10.05 3.60
N PHE A 22 -18.39 -9.32 2.54
CA PHE A 22 -17.17 -8.51 2.54
C PHE A 22 -17.20 -7.42 3.63
N ARG A 23 -18.32 -6.73 3.83
CA ARG A 23 -18.40 -5.70 4.88
C ARG A 23 -18.37 -6.32 6.27
N LYS A 24 -19.15 -7.39 6.50
CA LYS A 24 -19.18 -8.14 7.76
C LYS A 24 -17.79 -8.64 8.17
N THR A 25 -17.02 -9.18 7.23
CA THR A 25 -15.65 -9.68 7.50
C THR A 25 -14.67 -8.58 7.89
N LEU A 26 -14.89 -7.34 7.44
CA LEU A 26 -14.07 -6.18 7.82
C LEU A 26 -14.51 -5.54 9.14
N ASP A 27 -15.81 -5.61 9.46
CA ASP A 27 -16.35 -5.08 10.71
C ASP A 27 -15.86 -5.89 11.92
N LEU A 28 -15.64 -7.20 11.77
CA LEU A 28 -15.08 -8.08 12.82
C LEU A 28 -13.75 -7.55 13.42
N PRO A 29 -12.72 -7.23 12.61
CA PRO A 29 -11.48 -6.59 13.09
C PRO A 29 -11.57 -5.06 13.21
N GLY A 30 -12.73 -4.43 12.97
CA GLY A 30 -12.88 -2.97 12.98
C GLY A 30 -12.15 -2.26 11.82
N ILE A 31 -11.95 -2.94 10.69
CA ILE A 31 -11.28 -2.36 9.52
C ILE A 31 -12.25 -1.48 8.74
N LYS A 32 -11.96 -0.17 8.70
CA LYS A 32 -12.72 0.76 7.88
C LYS A 32 -12.48 0.51 6.38
N HIS A 33 -13.51 0.13 5.66
CA HIS A 33 -13.42 -0.01 4.20
C HIS A 33 -13.60 1.32 3.47
N CYS A 34 -12.52 1.75 2.81
CA CYS A 34 -12.45 2.94 1.97
C CYS A 34 -12.73 2.59 0.50
N LEU A 35 -13.64 3.31 -0.13
CA LEU A 35 -13.99 3.14 -1.54
C LEU A 35 -13.32 4.22 -2.40
N ALA A 36 -12.80 3.81 -3.56
CA ALA A 36 -12.33 4.75 -4.57
C ALA A 36 -13.51 5.54 -5.16
N ARG A 37 -13.32 6.82 -5.48
CA ARG A 37 -14.38 7.62 -6.15
C ARG A 37 -14.71 7.04 -7.53
N ILE A 38 -16.01 7.09 -7.86
CA ILE A 38 -16.51 6.72 -9.19
C ILE A 38 -15.86 7.61 -10.26
N ASN A 39 -15.50 7.02 -11.40
CA ASN A 39 -14.88 7.70 -12.55
C ASN A 39 -13.55 8.41 -12.23
N ARG A 40 -12.79 7.91 -11.24
CA ARG A 40 -11.46 8.42 -10.88
C ARG A 40 -10.41 7.29 -10.92
N PRO A 41 -9.94 6.88 -12.11
CA PRO A 41 -9.07 5.72 -12.31
C PRO A 41 -7.76 5.82 -11.53
N GLN A 42 -7.27 7.04 -11.27
CA GLN A 42 -6.01 7.26 -10.57
C GLN A 42 -5.97 6.66 -9.15
N THR A 43 -7.12 6.53 -8.48
CA THR A 43 -7.19 5.98 -7.11
C THR A 43 -6.72 4.53 -7.05
N ASN A 44 -7.02 3.74 -8.09
CA ASN A 44 -6.61 2.35 -8.22
C ASN A 44 -5.42 2.18 -9.18
N GLY A 45 -4.85 3.27 -9.66
CA GLY A 45 -3.74 3.24 -10.62
C GLY A 45 -2.52 2.45 -10.15
N LYS A 46 -2.28 2.36 -8.82
CA LYS A 46 -1.21 1.51 -8.27
C LYS A 46 -1.47 0.03 -8.49
N ILE A 47 -2.69 -0.45 -8.21
CA ILE A 47 -3.04 -1.85 -8.40
C ILE A 47 -3.16 -2.20 -9.89
N GLU A 48 -3.70 -1.29 -10.70
CA GLU A 48 -3.73 -1.43 -12.16
C GLU A 48 -2.31 -1.51 -12.74
N ARG A 49 -1.40 -0.64 -12.29
CA ARG A 49 0.01 -0.67 -12.69
C ARG A 49 0.67 -1.99 -12.27
N PHE A 50 0.40 -2.47 -11.06
CA PHE A 50 0.92 -3.77 -10.59
C PHE A 50 0.48 -4.91 -11.50
N PHE A 51 -0.80 -4.99 -11.87
CA PHE A 51 -1.29 -6.03 -12.77
C PHE A 51 -0.75 -5.90 -14.19
N LEU A 52 -0.58 -4.67 -14.69
CA LEU A 52 0.07 -4.45 -15.98
C LEU A 52 1.52 -4.96 -15.96
N THR A 53 2.29 -4.59 -14.94
CA THR A 53 3.65 -5.10 -14.75
C THR A 53 3.69 -6.62 -14.74
N TYR A 54 2.81 -7.25 -13.94
CA TYR A 54 2.73 -8.71 -13.87
C TYR A 54 2.55 -9.32 -15.25
N LYS A 55 1.59 -8.83 -16.04
CA LYS A 55 1.33 -9.34 -17.40
C LYS A 55 2.55 -9.14 -18.30
N THR A 56 3.16 -7.96 -18.29
CA THR A 56 4.33 -7.67 -19.14
C THR A 56 5.51 -8.56 -18.81
N GLU A 57 5.82 -8.73 -17.53
CA GLU A 57 6.96 -9.53 -17.10
C GLU A 57 6.66 -11.04 -17.21
N PHE A 58 5.41 -11.48 -16.99
CA PHE A 58 5.01 -12.88 -17.20
C PHE A 58 5.22 -13.33 -18.65
N LEU A 59 4.97 -12.44 -19.62
CA LEU A 59 5.20 -12.72 -21.03
C LEU A 59 6.68 -12.93 -21.39
N THR A 60 7.63 -12.53 -20.53
CA THR A 60 9.07 -12.77 -20.74
C THR A 60 9.48 -14.21 -20.44
N GLY A 61 8.63 -14.98 -19.76
CA GLY A 61 8.93 -16.37 -19.37
C GLY A 61 9.89 -16.49 -18.19
N SER A 62 10.25 -15.40 -17.51
CA SER A 62 11.19 -15.41 -16.37
C SER A 62 10.65 -16.08 -15.11
N PHE A 63 9.35 -16.41 -15.05
CA PHE A 63 8.73 -17.07 -13.90
C PHE A 63 7.56 -17.94 -14.34
N SER A 64 7.33 -19.02 -13.58
CA SER A 64 6.41 -20.09 -13.97
C SER A 64 5.03 -19.98 -13.34
N CYS A 65 4.94 -19.28 -12.20
CA CYS A 65 3.70 -19.14 -11.46
C CYS A 65 3.61 -17.81 -10.70
N LEU A 66 2.42 -17.52 -10.16
CA LEU A 66 2.19 -16.30 -9.39
C LEU A 66 3.09 -16.22 -8.15
N LYS A 67 3.39 -17.35 -7.50
CA LYS A 67 4.26 -17.38 -6.32
C LYS A 67 5.68 -16.91 -6.65
N ASP A 68 6.22 -17.39 -7.76
CA ASP A 68 7.54 -16.98 -8.25
C ASP A 68 7.54 -15.48 -8.57
N TYR A 69 6.49 -14.99 -9.22
CA TYR A 69 6.36 -13.56 -9.50
C TYR A 69 6.30 -12.71 -8.23
N ILE A 70 5.54 -13.13 -7.21
CA ILE A 70 5.45 -12.39 -5.93
C ILE A 70 6.84 -12.30 -5.28
N LYS A 71 7.60 -13.40 -5.30
CA LYS A 71 8.98 -13.41 -4.80
C LYS A 71 9.86 -12.46 -5.60
N HIS A 72 9.87 -12.60 -6.93
CA HIS A 72 10.63 -11.74 -7.83
C HIS A 72 10.33 -10.25 -7.60
N TYR A 73 9.04 -9.89 -7.56
CA TYR A 73 8.60 -8.51 -7.37
C TYR A 73 9.03 -7.92 -6.03
N ASN A 74 8.94 -8.70 -4.95
CA ASN A 74 9.20 -8.22 -3.59
C ASN A 74 10.69 -8.22 -3.22
N GLU A 75 11.47 -9.17 -3.75
CA GLU A 75 12.84 -9.45 -3.28
C GLU A 75 13.92 -9.12 -4.33
N GLU A 76 13.62 -9.21 -5.62
CA GLU A 76 14.64 -9.14 -6.68
C GLU A 76 14.50 -7.89 -7.54
N ARG A 77 13.26 -7.44 -7.78
CA ARG A 77 12.97 -6.33 -8.68
C ARG A 77 13.47 -4.99 -8.12
N PRO A 78 14.38 -4.29 -8.81
CA PRO A 78 14.82 -2.97 -8.39
C PRO A 78 13.78 -1.91 -8.78
N HIS A 79 13.42 -1.04 -7.85
CA HIS A 79 12.50 0.08 -8.10
C HIS A 79 13.21 1.43 -8.03
N MET A 80 13.17 2.21 -9.12
CA MET A 80 13.81 3.55 -9.14
C MET A 80 13.25 4.49 -8.07
N SER A 81 11.94 4.44 -7.81
CA SER A 81 11.30 5.23 -6.76
C SER A 81 11.72 4.85 -5.35
N LEU A 82 12.41 3.71 -5.18
CA LEU A 82 12.94 3.20 -3.91
C LEU A 82 14.46 3.17 -3.92
N ALA A 83 15.12 4.09 -4.65
CA ALA A 83 16.59 4.13 -4.77
C ALA A 83 17.19 2.79 -5.23
N LEU A 84 16.53 2.12 -6.19
CA LEU A 84 16.88 0.79 -6.73
C LEU A 84 16.78 -0.36 -5.73
N GLN A 85 16.14 -0.14 -4.58
CA GLN A 85 15.86 -1.20 -3.61
C GLN A 85 14.58 -1.94 -3.97
N ASN A 86 14.46 -3.17 -3.45
CA ASN A 86 13.25 -3.97 -3.57
C ASN A 86 12.17 -3.54 -2.55
N PRO A 87 10.89 -3.88 -2.79
CA PRO A 87 9.81 -3.53 -1.86
C PRO A 87 9.97 -4.10 -0.46
N ALA A 88 10.43 -5.35 -0.30
CA ALA A 88 10.57 -6.00 1.00
C ALA A 88 11.50 -5.22 1.94
N SER A 89 12.69 -4.87 1.46
CA SER A 89 13.65 -4.07 2.22
C SER A 89 13.12 -2.67 2.55
N SER A 90 12.27 -2.09 1.69
CA SER A 90 11.64 -0.80 1.96
C SER A 90 10.64 -0.87 3.10
N VAL A 91 9.87 -1.96 3.18
CA VAL A 91 8.93 -2.18 4.27
C VAL A 91 9.68 -2.37 5.58
N GLU A 92 10.75 -3.17 5.58
CA GLU A 92 11.62 -3.39 6.76
C GLU A 92 12.23 -2.08 7.27
N ARG A 93 12.77 -1.23 6.38
CA ARG A 93 13.28 0.08 6.80
C ARG A 93 12.20 0.95 7.44
N THR A 94 10.99 0.93 6.87
CA THR A 94 9.88 1.72 7.37
C THR A 94 9.39 1.22 8.72
N SER A 95 9.31 -0.10 8.92
CA SER A 95 8.89 -0.68 10.21
C SER A 95 9.90 -0.39 11.33
N VAL A 96 11.20 -0.46 11.03
CA VAL A 96 12.26 -0.10 11.98
C VAL A 96 12.20 1.39 12.34
N ALA A 97 12.00 2.26 11.34
CA ALA A 97 11.88 3.71 11.57
C ALA A 97 10.66 4.06 12.42
N LEU A 98 9.50 3.45 12.14
CA LEU A 98 8.27 3.64 12.92
C LEU A 98 8.43 3.16 14.36
N THR A 99 9.03 1.98 14.56
CA THR A 99 9.26 1.42 15.90
C THR A 99 10.20 2.31 16.70
N SER A 100 11.29 2.79 16.08
CA SER A 100 12.25 3.70 16.72
C SER A 100 11.59 5.02 17.11
N TYR A 101 10.77 5.60 16.22
CA TYR A 101 10.05 6.85 16.50
C TYR A 101 9.04 6.71 17.65
N VAL A 102 8.28 5.60 17.69
CA VAL A 102 7.32 5.34 18.77
C VAL A 102 8.04 5.12 20.11
N MET A 103 9.19 4.44 20.11
CA MET A 103 10.00 4.28 21.31
C MET A 103 10.54 5.62 21.81
N LEU A 104 11.16 6.43 20.94
CA LEU A 104 11.73 7.73 21.29
C LEU A 104 10.68 8.71 21.86
N THR A 105 9.49 8.75 21.27
CA THR A 105 8.37 9.57 21.77
C THR A 105 7.84 9.07 23.11
N SER A 106 7.83 7.75 23.34
CA SER A 106 7.45 7.15 24.64
C SER A 106 8.48 7.43 25.75
N PHE A 107 9.76 7.62 25.39
CA PHE A 107 10.83 8.05 26.30
C PHE A 107 10.95 9.57 26.45
N GLY A 108 10.04 10.35 25.84
CA GLY A 108 10.04 11.81 25.96
C GLY A 108 11.18 12.50 25.19
N ILE A 109 11.85 11.80 24.27
CA ILE A 109 12.86 12.38 23.40
C ILE A 109 12.13 13.00 22.21
N THR A 110 11.70 14.24 22.35
CA THR A 110 11.23 15.06 21.23
C THR A 110 12.45 15.70 20.56
N ASP A 111 12.60 15.54 19.25
CA ASP A 111 13.61 16.24 18.45
C ASP A 111 13.48 17.76 18.63
N ASN A 112 14.20 18.31 19.61
CA ASN A 112 14.27 19.73 19.87
C ASN A 112 15.61 20.28 19.36
N GLU A 113 15.88 20.15 18.07
CA GLU A 113 16.94 20.91 17.40
C GLU A 113 16.52 21.30 15.99
N LYS A 114 15.74 22.38 15.89
CA LYS A 114 15.90 23.36 14.82
C LYS A 114 16.18 24.72 15.46
N ASN A 115 17.27 24.80 16.21
CA ASN A 115 17.81 26.06 16.69
C ASN A 115 18.51 26.76 15.52
N THR A 116 18.07 27.98 15.25
CA THR A 116 18.94 29.14 15.07
C THR A 116 20.20 28.95 14.20
N HIS A 117 20.06 29.21 12.90
CA HIS A 117 20.97 30.15 12.23
C HIS A 117 20.43 30.54 10.86
N LYS A 118 19.91 31.78 10.77
CA LYS A 118 20.09 32.71 9.65
C LYS A 118 19.52 34.08 10.06
N ASN A 119 20.22 34.71 11.00
CA ASN A 119 20.26 36.17 11.12
C ASN A 119 21.27 36.71 10.09
N ASN A 120 20.94 37.89 9.53
CA ASN A 120 21.80 38.85 8.82
C ASN A 120 22.31 38.48 7.42
N ILE A 121 21.67 39.03 6.38
CA ILE A 121 22.12 40.20 5.55
C ILE A 121 20.91 40.66 4.73
#